data_AF-A0A929YVA6-F1
#
_entry.id   AF-A0A929YVA6-F1
#
_cell.length_a   1.000
_cell.length_b   1.000
_cell.length_c   1.000
_cell.angle_alpha   90.00
_cell.angle_beta   90.00
_cell.angle_gamma   90.00
#
_symmetry.space_group_name_H-M   'P 1'
#
loop_
_entity.id
_entity.type
_entity.pdbx_description
1 polymer ?
#
loop_
_entity_poly.entity_id
_entity_poly.type
_entity_poly.pdbx_seq_one_letter_code
_entity_poly.pdbx_strand_id
1 'polypeptide(L)'
;MLEEKVFKKIIMSATLLVIVVVFFSYFMYYKKQPVLKAQNVTQKEETVNFPVDLFEIFSMTRDKVKVKLGNPKKIGNGSDYDNKFFIYEQDWFGKKFDAKYYYGDQDRMYQTNLKMKKEDFTSIYESLKSVLGTPVVDTFFDDTVDDDMKITYWIKDAIRYAMVYDSQDMQPYIKMNIAYYQNPDNHNIGQRPIIVQRMDKISGIMKDNDVNILLIGEKPDYSSTYFKNIYVLIGSKKGSFLGRFDKENDGGYRPSFQINEVDGQKRIVVETDNEYAKLETVFEFVDKKITQISSQEKK
;
A
#
# COMPACT_ATOMS: atom_id res chain seq x y z
N MET A 1 12.92 -7.09 -62.00
CA MET A 1 12.71 -5.75 -61.40
C MET A 1 11.24 -5.30 -61.33
N LEU A 2 10.32 -5.76 -62.20
CA LEU A 2 8.89 -5.41 -62.12
C LEU A 2 8.17 -6.12 -60.95
N GLU A 3 8.52 -7.39 -60.68
CA GLU A 3 7.86 -8.22 -59.67
C GLU A 3 8.09 -7.74 -58.23
N GLU A 4 9.28 -7.24 -57.91
CA GLU A 4 9.61 -6.76 -56.56
C GLU A 4 8.84 -5.48 -56.17
N LYS A 5 8.58 -4.60 -57.15
CA LYS A 5 7.78 -3.38 -56.93
C LYS A 5 6.29 -3.70 -56.72
N VAL A 6 5.78 -4.72 -57.41
CA VAL A 6 4.40 -5.20 -57.23
C VAL A 6 4.26 -5.91 -55.88
N PHE A 7 5.22 -6.75 -55.51
CA PHE A 7 5.23 -7.45 -54.23
C PHE A 7 5.31 -6.50 -53.03
N LYS A 8 6.17 -5.46 -53.08
CA LYS A 8 6.23 -4.42 -52.04
C LYS A 8 4.93 -3.63 -51.90
N LYS A 9 4.23 -3.34 -53.00
CA LYS A 9 2.91 -2.70 -52.97
C LYS A 9 1.86 -3.59 -52.29
N ILE A 10 1.86 -4.89 -52.59
CA ILE A 10 0.92 -5.85 -51.98
C ILE A 10 1.14 -5.95 -50.47
N ILE A 11 2.39 -6.08 -50.01
CA ILE A 11 2.71 -6.13 -48.58
C ILE A 11 2.24 -4.86 -47.87
N MET A 12 2.56 -3.69 -48.44
CA MET A 12 2.20 -2.41 -47.83
C MET A 12 0.68 -2.21 -47.76
N SER A 13 -0.07 -2.65 -48.77
CA SER A 13 -1.53 -2.66 -48.74
C SER A 13 -2.10 -3.65 -47.71
N ALA A 14 -1.51 -4.84 -47.59
CA ALA A 14 -1.92 -5.83 -46.60
C ALA A 14 -1.65 -5.36 -45.17
N THR A 15 -0.49 -4.74 -44.90
CA THR A 15 -0.15 -4.16 -43.59
C THR A 15 -1.13 -3.04 -43.23
N LEU A 16 -1.46 -2.15 -44.19
CA LEU A 16 -2.42 -1.07 -43.94
C LEU A 16 -3.81 -1.62 -43.59
N LEU A 17 -4.24 -2.68 -44.28
CA LEU A 17 -5.52 -3.34 -44.02
C LEU A 17 -5.55 -3.98 -42.63
N VAL A 18 -4.47 -4.64 -42.19
CA VAL A 18 -4.35 -5.20 -40.85
C VAL A 18 -4.42 -4.10 -39.79
N ILE A 19 -3.72 -2.97 -39.99
CA ILE A 19 -3.78 -1.83 -39.06
C ILE A 19 -5.21 -1.29 -38.93
N VAL A 20 -5.92 -1.13 -40.04
CA VAL A 20 -7.32 -0.66 -40.04
C VAL A 20 -8.24 -1.64 -39.32
N VAL A 21 -8.08 -2.95 -39.54
CA VAL A 21 -8.89 -3.97 -38.86
C VAL A 21 -8.61 -3.99 -37.36
N VAL A 22 -7.34 -3.87 -36.94
CA VAL A 22 -6.98 -3.81 -35.51
C VAL A 22 -7.56 -2.55 -34.86
N PHE A 23 -7.42 -1.38 -35.50
CA PHE A 23 -8.00 -0.13 -34.99
C PHE A 23 -9.52 -0.19 -34.89
N PHE A 24 -10.20 -0.74 -35.90
CA PHE A 24 -11.65 -0.86 -35.90
C PHE A 24 -12.15 -1.86 -34.84
N SER A 25 -11.43 -2.97 -34.66
CA SER A 25 -11.73 -3.95 -33.62
C SER A 25 -11.55 -3.35 -32.22
N TYR A 26 -10.45 -2.61 -32.01
CA TYR A 26 -10.16 -1.90 -30.76
C TYR A 26 -11.21 -0.81 -30.46
N PHE A 27 -11.61 -0.03 -31.47
CA PHE A 27 -12.65 0.98 -31.34
C PHE A 27 -14.03 0.37 -31.03
N MET A 28 -14.38 -0.72 -31.71
CA MET A 28 -15.66 -1.42 -31.47
C MET A 28 -15.70 -2.12 -30.11
N TYR A 29 -14.56 -2.58 -29.59
CA TYR A 29 -14.44 -3.12 -28.23
C TYR A 29 -14.78 -2.06 -27.18
N TYR A 30 -14.20 -0.86 -27.28
CA TYR A 30 -14.50 0.24 -26.36
C TYR A 30 -15.94 0.78 -26.50
N LYS A 31 -16.50 0.80 -27.72
CA LYS A 31 -17.87 1.30 -27.94
C LYS A 31 -18.96 0.35 -27.42
N LYS A 32 -18.63 -0.93 -27.21
CA LYS A 32 -19.56 -1.96 -26.69
C LYS A 32 -19.53 -2.11 -25.17
N GLN A 33 -18.70 -1.36 -24.45
CA GLN A 33 -18.78 -1.36 -22.99
C GLN A 33 -20.11 -0.72 -22.55
N PRO A 34 -20.96 -1.44 -21.80
CA PRO A 34 -22.15 -0.83 -21.23
C PRO A 34 -21.72 0.26 -20.27
N VAL A 35 -22.31 1.46 -20.40
CA VAL A 35 -22.11 2.55 -19.44
C VAL A 35 -22.66 2.07 -18.10
N LEU A 36 -21.75 1.67 -17.20
CA LEU A 36 -22.08 1.33 -15.82
C LEU A 36 -22.66 2.58 -15.16
N LYS A 37 -23.99 2.59 -14.96
CA LYS A 37 -24.62 3.52 -14.04
C LYS A 37 -24.28 3.06 -12.63
N ALA A 38 -23.18 3.57 -12.09
CA ALA A 38 -22.91 3.48 -10.67
C ALA A 38 -24.05 4.19 -9.91
N GLN A 39 -24.71 3.49 -8.99
CA GLN A 39 -25.46 4.16 -7.94
C GLN A 39 -24.43 4.87 -7.06
N ASN A 40 -24.35 6.19 -7.21
CA ASN A 40 -23.48 7.03 -6.41
C ASN A 40 -23.98 7.06 -4.97
N VAL A 41 -23.49 6.14 -4.13
CA VAL A 41 -23.30 6.47 -2.72
C VAL A 41 -22.22 7.52 -2.70
N THR A 42 -22.62 8.78 -2.60
CA THR A 42 -21.67 9.90 -2.57
C THR A 42 -21.11 10.00 -1.15
N GLN A 43 -20.18 9.11 -0.81
CA GLN A 43 -19.15 9.48 0.14
C GLN A 43 -18.21 10.41 -0.62
N LYS A 44 -18.15 11.69 -0.25
CA LYS A 44 -17.03 12.55 -0.66
C LYS A 44 -15.77 11.94 -0.05
N GLU A 45 -15.08 11.08 -0.79
CA GLU A 45 -13.67 10.82 -0.52
C GLU A 45 -12.94 12.13 -0.78
N GLU A 46 -12.56 12.84 0.29
CA GLU A 46 -11.46 13.79 0.18
C GLU A 46 -10.24 12.99 -0.27
N THR A 47 -9.92 13.08 -1.56
CA THR A 47 -8.72 12.49 -2.13
C THR A 47 -7.54 13.29 -1.61
N VAL A 48 -7.05 12.94 -0.42
CA VAL A 48 -5.76 13.43 0.06
C VAL A 48 -4.71 12.75 -0.80
N ASN A 49 -4.27 13.47 -1.82
CA ASN A 49 -3.16 13.05 -2.65
C ASN A 49 -1.89 13.08 -1.78
N PHE A 50 -1.40 11.89 -1.41
CA PHE A 50 -0.04 11.77 -0.94
C PHE A 50 0.90 12.26 -2.05
N PRO A 51 1.89 13.13 -1.76
CA PRO A 51 2.74 13.69 -2.79
C PRO A 51 3.66 12.62 -3.42
N VAL A 52 3.85 11.48 -2.74
CA VAL A 52 4.64 10.34 -3.18
C VAL A 52 4.06 9.03 -2.66
N ASP A 53 4.28 7.95 -3.41
CA ASP A 53 4.08 6.57 -2.92
C ASP A 53 5.29 6.18 -2.04
N LEU A 54 5.10 6.19 -0.71
CA LEU A 54 6.18 5.93 0.23
C LEU A 54 6.73 4.50 0.17
N PHE A 55 5.89 3.52 -0.20
CA PHE A 55 6.37 2.15 -0.36
C PHE A 55 7.31 2.03 -1.56
N GLU A 56 7.01 2.76 -2.64
CA GLU A 56 7.92 2.92 -3.77
C GLU A 56 9.21 3.63 -3.35
N ILE A 57 9.13 4.77 -2.63
CA ILE A 57 10.30 5.51 -2.15
C ILE A 57 11.20 4.65 -1.26
N PHE A 58 10.64 3.88 -0.32
CA PHE A 58 11.41 2.97 0.54
C PHE A 58 11.92 1.71 -0.18
N SER A 59 11.53 1.52 -1.45
CA SER A 59 12.08 0.50 -2.34
C SER A 59 13.18 1.07 -3.26
N MET A 60 13.55 2.35 -3.11
CA MET A 60 14.57 3.01 -3.90
C MET A 60 15.87 3.25 -3.12
N THR A 61 16.95 3.43 -3.89
CA THR A 61 18.19 4.05 -3.39
C THR A 61 18.07 5.57 -3.44
N ARG A 62 18.92 6.24 -2.68
CA ARG A 62 19.07 7.70 -2.60
C ARG A 62 19.08 8.34 -3.99
N ASP A 63 19.91 7.83 -4.89
CA ASP A 63 20.08 8.45 -6.21
C ASP A 63 18.81 8.31 -7.07
N LYS A 64 18.10 7.18 -6.96
CA LYS A 64 16.80 6.99 -7.64
C LYS A 64 15.73 7.94 -7.10
N VAL A 65 15.70 8.16 -5.78
CA VAL A 65 14.79 9.15 -5.18
C VAL A 65 15.09 10.55 -5.67
N LYS A 66 16.36 10.94 -5.76
CA LYS A 66 16.74 12.25 -6.31
C LYS A 66 16.30 12.41 -7.77
N VAL A 67 16.41 11.36 -8.59
CA VAL A 67 15.90 11.39 -9.97
C VAL A 67 14.38 11.55 -9.98
N LYS A 68 13.66 10.82 -9.11
CA LYS A 68 12.19 10.83 -9.06
C LYS A 68 11.60 12.14 -8.53
N LEU A 69 12.18 12.67 -7.45
CA LEU A 69 11.66 13.86 -6.74
C LEU A 69 12.33 15.17 -7.17
N GLY A 70 13.38 15.09 -7.98
CA GLY A 70 14.15 16.24 -8.41
C GLY A 70 15.17 16.71 -7.37
N ASN A 71 15.51 17.99 -7.40
CA ASN A 71 16.54 18.54 -6.53
C ASN A 71 15.99 18.81 -5.12
N PRO A 72 16.60 18.23 -4.06
CA PRO A 72 16.20 18.53 -2.69
C PRO A 72 16.58 19.95 -2.29
N LYS A 73 15.79 20.54 -1.40
CA LYS A 73 16.07 21.83 -0.73
C LYS A 73 17.35 21.75 0.11
N LYS A 74 17.59 20.61 0.75
CA LYS A 74 18.78 20.35 1.56
C LYS A 74 19.18 18.88 1.51
N ILE A 75 20.48 18.63 1.60
CA ILE A 75 21.08 17.30 1.67
C ILE A 75 21.92 17.21 2.95
N GLY A 76 21.77 16.13 3.70
CA GLY A 76 22.71 15.68 4.72
C GLY A 76 23.43 14.44 4.22
N ASN A 77 24.75 14.45 4.18
CA ASN A 77 25.60 13.33 3.78
C ASN A 77 26.56 12.92 4.91
N GLY A 78 26.09 12.96 6.17
CA GLY A 78 26.93 12.62 7.33
C GLY A 78 27.36 11.15 7.35
N SER A 79 28.22 10.79 8.31
CA SER A 79 28.64 9.40 8.54
C SER A 79 27.51 8.54 9.10
N ASP A 80 26.69 9.13 9.98
CA ASP A 80 25.65 8.43 10.73
C ASP A 80 24.28 8.56 10.06
N TYR A 81 23.40 7.59 10.31
CA TYR A 81 22.07 7.54 9.68
C TYR A 81 21.22 8.80 9.93
N ASP A 82 21.29 9.38 11.13
CA ASP A 82 20.51 10.59 11.46
C ASP A 82 20.94 11.83 10.65
N ASN A 83 22.13 11.78 10.07
CA ASN A 83 22.75 12.83 9.28
C ASN A 83 22.76 12.53 7.77
N LYS A 84 22.15 11.42 7.33
CA LYS A 84 21.99 11.00 5.93
C LYS A 84 20.56 11.21 5.48
N PHE A 85 20.29 12.31 4.79
CA PHE A 85 18.92 12.67 4.42
C PHE A 85 18.80 13.62 3.22
N PHE A 86 17.59 13.68 2.68
CA PHE A 86 17.11 14.73 1.80
C PHE A 86 15.94 15.48 2.42
N ILE A 87 15.83 16.77 2.16
CA ILE A 87 14.65 17.57 2.49
C ILE A 87 13.99 18.05 1.21
N TYR A 88 12.69 17.77 1.07
CA TYR A 88 11.83 18.27 0.01
C TYR A 88 10.67 19.04 0.62
N GLU A 89 10.31 20.18 0.04
CA GLU A 89 9.12 20.92 0.43
C GLU A 89 7.90 20.34 -0.28
N GLN A 90 6.97 19.76 0.48
CA GLN A 90 5.85 18.99 -0.07
C GLN A 90 4.59 19.17 0.78
N ASP A 91 3.42 19.07 0.14
CA ASP A 91 2.14 19.11 0.83
C ASP A 91 1.76 17.70 1.30
N TRP A 92 1.61 17.54 2.60
CA TRP A 92 1.15 16.32 3.27
C TRP A 92 -0.03 16.67 4.17
N PHE A 93 -1.09 15.86 4.16
CA PHE A 93 -2.22 16.03 5.08
C PHE A 93 -2.80 17.45 5.10
N GLY A 94 -2.88 18.09 3.94
CA GLY A 94 -3.40 19.45 3.79
C GLY A 94 -2.46 20.56 4.28
N LYS A 95 -1.20 20.27 4.59
CA LYS A 95 -0.20 21.21 5.11
C LYS A 95 1.12 21.09 4.36
N LYS A 96 1.85 22.20 4.25
CA LYS A 96 3.19 22.21 3.66
C LYS A 96 4.23 21.79 4.71
N PHE A 97 5.06 20.82 4.37
CA PHE A 97 6.15 20.30 5.22
C PHE A 97 7.50 20.37 4.51
N ASP A 98 8.55 20.58 5.30
CA ASP A 98 9.91 20.16 4.94
C ASP A 98 10.04 18.65 5.24
N ALA A 99 9.65 17.82 4.27
CA ALA A 99 9.68 16.38 4.38
C ALA A 99 11.11 15.85 4.34
N LYS A 100 11.56 15.25 5.46
CA LYS A 100 12.92 14.76 5.62
C LYS A 100 12.98 13.25 5.38
N TYR A 101 13.57 12.84 4.28
CA TYR A 101 13.74 11.45 3.87
C TYR A 101 15.13 10.95 4.24
N TYR A 102 15.21 9.90 5.03
CA TYR A 102 16.46 9.31 5.54
C TYR A 102 16.88 8.09 4.72
N TYR A 103 18.19 7.92 4.55
CA TYR A 103 18.77 6.75 3.90
C TYR A 103 19.92 6.16 4.72
N GLY A 104 20.04 4.83 4.65
CA GLY A 104 20.96 4.05 5.47
C GLY A 104 21.89 3.20 4.62
N ASP A 105 22.05 1.93 5.01
CA ASP A 105 22.90 0.98 4.30
C ASP A 105 22.53 0.85 2.82
N GLN A 106 23.57 0.70 2.00
CA GLN A 106 23.45 0.61 0.54
C GLN A 106 22.68 1.80 -0.08
N ASP A 107 22.74 2.96 0.60
CA ASP A 107 22.04 4.18 0.26
C ASP A 107 20.52 3.99 0.14
N ARG A 108 19.92 3.03 0.85
CA ARG A 108 18.48 2.76 0.76
C ARG A 108 17.67 3.66 1.68
N MET A 109 16.53 4.13 1.18
CA MET A 109 15.60 4.91 1.98
C MET A 109 14.92 4.02 3.01
N TYR A 110 14.78 4.49 4.26
CA TYR A 110 14.18 3.68 5.33
C TYR A 110 13.16 4.42 6.20
N GLN A 111 13.16 5.75 6.18
CA GLN A 111 12.29 6.55 7.03
C GLN A 111 12.03 7.93 6.42
N THR A 112 10.84 8.46 6.63
CA THR A 112 10.48 9.85 6.32
C THR A 112 9.90 10.49 7.57
N ASN A 113 10.37 11.69 7.93
CA ASN A 113 9.84 12.46 9.05
C ASN A 113 9.24 13.77 8.56
N LEU A 114 8.08 14.12 9.13
CA LEU A 114 7.40 15.40 8.95
C LEU A 114 7.32 16.09 10.31
N LYS A 115 8.16 17.11 10.55
CA LYS A 115 8.12 17.88 11.80
C LYS A 115 6.86 18.75 11.82
N MET A 116 6.05 18.63 12.87
CA MET A 116 4.79 19.35 13.00
C MET A 116 4.97 20.63 13.83
N LYS A 117 4.14 21.64 13.57
CA LYS A 117 3.99 22.79 14.46
C LYS A 117 2.91 22.52 15.50
N LYS A 118 3.03 23.12 16.69
CA LYS A 118 2.14 22.86 17.84
C LYS A 118 0.67 23.11 17.54
N GLU A 119 0.40 24.18 16.81
CA GLU A 119 -0.92 24.60 16.39
C GLU A 119 -1.59 23.65 15.37
N ASP A 120 -0.82 22.81 14.66
CA ASP A 120 -1.37 21.97 13.59
C ASP A 120 -1.75 20.55 14.06
N PHE A 121 -1.41 20.14 15.29
CA PHE A 121 -1.50 18.75 15.75
C PHE A 121 -2.89 18.12 15.56
N THR A 122 -3.92 18.77 16.09
CA THR A 122 -5.30 18.26 16.01
C THR A 122 -5.75 18.16 14.55
N SER A 123 -5.46 19.17 13.73
CA SER A 123 -5.86 19.17 12.31
C SER A 123 -5.16 18.07 11.51
N ILE A 124 -3.90 17.79 11.80
CA ILE A 124 -3.13 16.71 11.17
C ILE A 124 -3.62 15.35 11.64
N TYR A 125 -3.90 15.18 12.94
CA TYR A 125 -4.46 13.93 13.47
C TYR A 125 -5.80 13.60 12.79
N GLU A 126 -6.72 14.56 12.69
CA GLU A 126 -8.00 14.35 12.02
C GLU A 126 -7.81 14.05 10.53
N SER A 127 -6.83 14.68 9.87
CA SER A 127 -6.48 14.38 8.48
C SER A 127 -5.93 12.95 8.32
N LEU A 128 -5.03 12.52 9.21
CA LEU A 128 -4.51 11.15 9.24
C LEU A 128 -5.64 10.14 9.46
N LYS A 129 -6.52 10.39 10.43
CA LYS A 129 -7.65 9.53 10.75
C LYS A 129 -8.65 9.43 9.59
N SER A 130 -8.92 10.55 8.91
CA SER A 130 -9.77 10.57 7.71
C SER A 130 -9.21 9.70 6.58
N VAL A 131 -7.90 9.78 6.33
CA VAL A 131 -7.24 9.13 5.18
C VAL A 131 -6.82 7.68 5.46
N LEU A 132 -6.38 7.41 6.68
CA LEU A 132 -5.81 6.13 7.10
C LEU A 132 -6.78 5.27 7.91
N GLY A 133 -7.92 5.84 8.35
CA GLY A 133 -8.93 5.17 9.14
C GLY A 133 -8.60 5.17 10.65
N THR A 134 -9.03 4.11 11.34
CA THR A 134 -8.83 3.99 12.79
C THR A 134 -7.37 3.63 13.11
N PRO A 135 -6.73 4.35 14.06
CA PRO A 135 -5.39 4.01 14.51
C PRO A 135 -5.33 2.65 15.22
N VAL A 136 -4.17 2.00 15.11
CA VAL A 136 -3.86 0.73 15.79
C VAL A 136 -3.61 0.95 17.29
N VAL A 137 -2.89 2.04 17.59
CA VAL A 137 -2.69 2.57 18.95
C VAL A 137 -2.95 4.06 18.89
N ASP A 138 -3.64 4.59 19.90
CA ASP A 138 -4.04 5.99 19.98
C ASP A 138 -3.90 6.49 21.41
N THR A 139 -2.72 7.00 21.75
CA THR A 139 -2.43 7.59 23.06
C THR A 139 -1.93 9.03 22.96
N PHE A 140 -1.89 9.61 21.76
CA PHE A 140 -1.21 10.88 21.54
C PHE A 140 -1.89 12.08 22.22
N PHE A 141 -3.20 11.98 22.47
CA PHE A 141 -3.95 12.99 23.23
C PHE A 141 -4.41 12.47 24.61
N ASP A 142 -3.83 11.36 25.08
CA ASP A 142 -4.15 10.80 26.40
C ASP A 142 -3.29 11.48 27.48
N ASP A 143 -3.90 12.34 28.28
CA ASP A 143 -3.22 13.07 29.36
C ASP A 143 -2.73 12.17 30.51
N THR A 144 -3.12 10.89 30.53
CA THR A 144 -2.65 9.92 31.53
C THR A 144 -1.36 9.20 31.12
N VAL A 145 -0.91 9.41 29.88
CA VAL A 145 0.30 8.81 29.32
C VAL A 145 1.40 9.87 29.28
N ASP A 146 2.61 9.51 29.71
CA ASP A 146 3.77 10.41 29.64
C ASP A 146 4.08 10.78 28.19
N ASP A 147 4.48 12.04 27.94
CA ASP A 147 4.64 12.58 26.57
C ASP A 147 5.65 11.79 25.72
N ASP A 148 6.69 11.21 26.32
CA ASP A 148 7.68 10.37 25.64
C ASP A 148 7.16 8.96 25.29
N MET A 149 6.07 8.54 25.92
CA MET A 149 5.36 7.29 25.65
C MET A 149 4.14 7.48 24.73
N LYS A 150 3.73 8.72 24.48
CA LYS A 150 2.61 9.05 23.58
C LYS A 150 2.92 8.64 22.16
N ILE A 151 2.07 7.76 21.63
CA ILE A 151 2.15 7.30 20.25
C ILE A 151 0.75 7.08 19.69
N THR A 152 0.53 7.62 18.50
CA THR A 152 -0.59 7.19 17.66
C THR A 152 -0.05 6.67 16.36
N TYR A 153 -0.47 5.47 15.93
CA TYR A 153 -0.03 4.98 14.63
C TYR A 153 -1.08 4.20 13.85
N TRP A 154 -0.93 4.26 12.53
CA TRP A 154 -1.71 3.55 11.52
C TRP A 154 -0.78 2.68 10.68
N ILE A 155 -1.35 1.67 10.02
CA ILE A 155 -0.65 0.88 9.00
C ILE A 155 -1.54 0.83 7.76
N LYS A 156 -1.02 1.35 6.64
CA LYS A 156 -1.69 1.33 5.34
C LYS A 156 -0.65 1.33 4.23
N ASP A 157 -0.92 0.64 3.13
CA ASP A 157 -0.07 0.55 1.94
C ASP A 157 1.38 0.19 2.29
N ALA A 158 1.57 -0.79 3.18
CA ALA A 158 2.88 -1.26 3.68
C ALA A 158 3.68 -0.25 4.52
N ILE A 159 3.08 0.90 4.86
CA ILE A 159 3.72 1.97 5.63
C ILE A 159 3.06 2.10 7.00
N ARG A 160 3.89 2.21 8.03
CA ARG A 160 3.48 2.67 9.36
C ARG A 160 3.59 4.18 9.41
N TYR A 161 2.48 4.85 9.70
CA TYR A 161 2.41 6.29 9.94
C TYR A 161 2.26 6.48 11.44
N ALA A 162 3.24 7.11 12.11
CA ALA A 162 3.21 7.27 13.57
C ALA A 162 3.40 8.74 13.96
N MET A 163 2.43 9.28 14.69
CA MET A 163 2.58 10.53 15.45
C MET A 163 3.28 10.19 16.77
N VAL A 164 4.42 10.81 17.01
CA VAL A 164 5.27 10.61 18.19
C VAL A 164 5.91 11.94 18.58
N TYR A 165 6.36 12.05 19.83
CA TYR A 165 7.26 13.11 20.26
C TYR A 165 8.72 12.74 20.02
N ASP A 166 9.54 13.72 19.66
CA ASP A 166 11.00 13.57 19.65
C ASP A 166 11.47 13.61 21.11
N SER A 167 12.18 12.57 21.53
CA SER A 167 12.65 12.46 22.91
C SER A 167 13.69 13.53 23.29
N GLN A 168 14.28 14.22 22.30
CA GLN A 168 15.30 15.25 22.55
C GLN A 168 14.73 16.65 22.70
N ASP A 169 13.79 17.06 21.83
CA ASP A 169 13.25 18.42 21.78
C ASP A 169 11.75 18.50 22.08
N MET A 170 11.11 17.37 22.39
CA MET A 170 9.67 17.22 22.63
C MET A 170 8.82 17.84 21.50
N GLN A 171 9.37 17.91 20.29
CA GLN A 171 8.62 18.32 19.12
C GLN A 171 8.00 17.09 18.47
N PRO A 172 6.70 17.07 18.20
CA PRO A 172 6.13 15.92 17.57
C PRO A 172 6.29 15.98 16.06
N TYR A 173 6.33 14.78 15.51
CA TYR A 173 6.50 14.55 14.10
C TYR A 173 5.71 13.34 13.67
N ILE A 174 5.43 13.28 12.38
CA ILE A 174 4.93 12.07 11.74
C ILE A 174 6.16 11.30 11.26
N LYS A 175 6.39 10.14 11.86
CA LYS A 175 7.37 9.15 11.44
C LYS A 175 6.72 8.16 10.50
N MET A 176 7.30 7.98 9.32
CA MET A 176 6.80 7.04 8.32
C MET A 176 7.91 6.07 7.92
N ASN A 177 7.63 4.77 7.97
CA ASN A 177 8.57 3.71 7.58
C ASN A 177 7.84 2.44 7.15
N ILE A 178 8.55 1.49 6.54
CA ILE A 178 8.00 0.17 6.20
C ILE A 178 7.50 -0.53 7.47
N ALA A 179 6.26 -1.04 7.42
CA ALA A 179 5.63 -1.76 8.52
C ALA A 179 6.08 -3.24 8.55
N TYR A 180 7.33 -3.51 8.94
CA TYR A 180 7.84 -4.88 9.04
C TYR A 180 7.04 -5.73 10.04
N TYR A 181 6.72 -6.96 9.65
CA TYR A 181 6.04 -7.93 10.51
C TYR A 181 7.07 -8.75 11.31
N GLN A 182 6.93 -8.80 12.63
CA GLN A 182 7.89 -9.49 13.51
C GLN A 182 7.69 -11.01 13.58
N ASN A 183 6.58 -11.53 13.06
CA ASN A 183 6.25 -12.96 13.09
C ASN A 183 6.33 -13.63 14.48
N PRO A 184 5.63 -13.08 15.50
CA PRO A 184 5.73 -13.55 16.89
C PRO A 184 5.31 -15.02 17.06
N ASP A 185 4.37 -15.51 16.24
CA ASP A 185 3.86 -16.87 16.32
C ASP A 185 4.64 -17.86 15.42
N ASN A 186 5.75 -17.40 14.84
CA ASN A 186 6.63 -18.19 13.97
C ASN A 186 5.89 -18.90 12.84
N HIS A 187 4.91 -18.22 12.24
CA HIS A 187 4.25 -18.70 11.03
C HIS A 187 5.27 -18.89 9.92
N ASN A 188 5.06 -19.85 9.04
CA ASN A 188 5.90 -20.01 7.86
C ASN A 188 5.56 -18.89 6.86
N ILE A 189 6.16 -17.73 7.07
CA ILE A 189 6.07 -16.53 6.24
C ILE A 189 7.50 -16.20 5.87
N GLY A 190 7.77 -15.88 4.61
CA GLY A 190 9.14 -15.79 4.11
C GLY A 190 9.97 -14.67 4.74
N GLN A 191 11.13 -14.40 4.17
CA GLN A 191 12.22 -13.73 4.90
C GLN A 191 11.98 -12.25 5.21
N ARG A 192 11.13 -11.58 4.44
CA ARG A 192 10.92 -10.12 4.51
C ARG A 192 9.42 -9.79 4.57
N PRO A 193 8.74 -10.18 5.66
CA PRO A 193 7.31 -9.98 5.77
C PRO A 193 7.00 -8.54 6.17
N ILE A 194 6.05 -7.94 5.48
CA ILE A 194 5.61 -6.56 5.68
C ILE A 194 4.09 -6.58 5.86
N ILE A 195 3.60 -5.90 6.88
CA ILE A 195 2.19 -5.66 7.07
C ILE A 195 1.76 -4.62 6.04
N VAL A 196 1.05 -5.06 5.02
CA VAL A 196 0.52 -4.20 3.96
C VAL A 196 -0.66 -3.38 4.48
N GLN A 197 -1.58 -4.06 5.15
CA GLN A 197 -2.79 -3.45 5.70
C GLN A 197 -3.20 -4.20 6.96
N ARG A 198 -3.88 -3.49 7.87
CA ARG A 198 -4.39 -4.04 9.13
C ARG A 198 -5.79 -3.53 9.41
N MET A 199 -6.64 -4.40 9.94
CA MET A 199 -7.91 -4.02 10.57
C MET A 199 -8.04 -4.73 11.92
N ASP A 200 -8.42 -3.99 12.96
CA ASP A 200 -8.54 -4.50 14.33
C ASP A 200 -10.01 -4.58 14.76
N LYS A 201 -10.30 -5.46 15.73
CA LYS A 201 -11.62 -5.61 16.37
C LYS A 201 -12.76 -5.92 15.37
N ILE A 202 -12.49 -6.74 14.37
CA ILE A 202 -13.48 -7.17 13.39
C ILE A 202 -14.35 -8.29 13.99
N SER A 203 -15.64 -8.01 14.12
CA SER A 203 -16.64 -8.98 14.58
C SER A 203 -17.18 -9.84 13.43
N GLY A 204 -17.69 -11.04 13.73
CA GLY A 204 -18.44 -11.87 12.77
C GLY A 204 -17.60 -12.71 11.80
N ILE A 205 -16.26 -12.61 11.84
CA ILE A 205 -15.36 -13.52 11.11
C ILE A 205 -15.16 -14.83 11.91
N MET A 206 -15.05 -14.71 13.23
CA MET A 206 -15.02 -15.83 14.17
C MET A 206 -16.21 -15.73 15.12
N LYS A 207 -16.88 -16.86 15.35
CA LYS A 207 -18.01 -16.90 16.29
C LYS A 207 -17.56 -16.47 17.71
N ASP A 208 -18.30 -15.53 18.27
CA ASP A 208 -18.14 -14.98 19.62
C ASP A 208 -16.74 -14.40 19.93
N ASN A 209 -15.97 -13.99 18.90
CA ASN A 209 -14.67 -13.36 19.08
C ASN A 209 -14.43 -12.27 18.03
N ASP A 210 -14.07 -11.08 18.51
CA ASP A 210 -13.45 -10.08 17.65
C ASP A 210 -12.05 -10.53 17.26
N VAL A 211 -11.67 -10.22 16.03
CA VAL A 211 -10.38 -10.61 15.47
C VAL A 211 -9.63 -9.41 14.91
N ASN A 212 -8.32 -9.54 14.83
CA ASN A 212 -7.46 -8.61 14.09
C ASN A 212 -7.00 -9.31 12.81
N ILE A 213 -7.07 -8.62 11.69
CA ILE A 213 -6.72 -9.15 10.37
C ILE A 213 -5.53 -8.36 9.85
N LEU A 214 -4.47 -9.07 9.48
CA LEU A 214 -3.31 -8.51 8.79
C LEU A 214 -3.25 -9.06 7.37
N LEU A 215 -3.07 -8.18 6.40
CA LEU A 215 -2.59 -8.54 5.08
C LEU A 215 -1.07 -8.39 5.08
N ILE A 216 -0.36 -9.48 4.84
CA ILE A 216 1.10 -9.53 4.90
C ILE A 216 1.63 -9.84 3.51
N GLY A 217 2.58 -9.04 3.04
CA GLY A 217 3.30 -9.29 1.79
C GLY A 217 4.75 -9.67 2.07
N GLU A 218 5.28 -10.63 1.33
CA GLU A 218 6.71 -10.95 1.30
C GLU A 218 7.37 -10.30 0.10
N LYS A 219 8.39 -9.47 0.34
CA LYS A 219 9.23 -8.94 -0.74
C LYS A 219 10.31 -9.97 -1.13
N PRO A 220 10.56 -10.18 -2.43
CA PRO A 220 11.69 -10.99 -2.88
C PRO A 220 13.04 -10.33 -2.52
N ASP A 221 13.11 -9.00 -2.56
CA ASP A 221 14.26 -8.20 -2.15
C ASP A 221 13.83 -6.80 -1.66
N TYR A 222 14.75 -6.07 -1.03
CA TYR A 222 14.48 -4.75 -0.44
C TYR A 222 14.07 -3.67 -1.45
N SER A 223 14.46 -3.79 -2.72
CA SER A 223 14.13 -2.83 -3.77
C SER A 223 12.86 -3.14 -4.57
N SER A 224 12.26 -4.30 -4.33
CA SER A 224 11.03 -4.70 -5.02
C SER A 224 9.81 -3.93 -4.52
N THR A 225 9.00 -3.41 -5.43
CA THR A 225 7.62 -2.96 -5.14
C THR A 225 6.59 -4.06 -5.38
N TYR A 226 7.03 -5.20 -5.93
CA TYR A 226 6.26 -6.42 -6.07
C TYR A 226 6.38 -7.28 -4.81
N PHE A 227 5.26 -7.84 -4.38
CA PHE A 227 5.24 -8.89 -3.36
C PHE A 227 5.23 -10.25 -4.04
N LYS A 228 6.17 -11.11 -3.64
CA LYS A 228 6.30 -12.47 -4.17
C LYS A 228 5.17 -13.37 -3.67
N ASN A 229 4.86 -13.26 -2.38
CA ASN A 229 3.78 -14.00 -1.74
C ASN A 229 2.95 -13.03 -0.91
N ILE A 230 1.66 -13.30 -0.79
CA ILE A 230 0.70 -12.54 0.01
C ILE A 230 0.00 -13.51 0.97
N TYR A 231 -0.25 -13.05 2.18
CA TYR A 231 -0.82 -13.84 3.26
C TYR A 231 -1.92 -13.06 3.96
N VAL A 232 -2.96 -13.77 4.38
CA VAL A 232 -3.97 -13.24 5.31
C VAL A 232 -3.72 -13.86 6.67
N LEU A 233 -3.48 -13.05 7.69
CA LEU A 233 -3.34 -13.52 9.07
C LEU A 233 -4.53 -13.04 9.90
N ILE A 234 -5.19 -13.96 10.58
CA ILE A 234 -6.23 -13.64 11.57
C ILE A 234 -5.67 -13.93 12.96
N GLY A 235 -5.52 -12.91 13.79
CA GLY A 235 -5.18 -13.01 15.20
C GLY A 235 -6.42 -12.88 16.09
N SER A 236 -6.54 -13.75 17.09
CA SER A 236 -7.64 -13.73 18.06
C SER A 236 -7.16 -14.18 19.44
N LYS A 237 -8.02 -14.09 20.46
CA LYS A 237 -7.76 -14.70 21.78
C LYS A 237 -7.58 -16.22 21.72
N LYS A 238 -8.04 -16.87 20.65
CA LYS A 238 -7.95 -18.33 20.44
C LYS A 238 -6.70 -18.76 19.67
N GLY A 239 -5.82 -17.83 19.34
CA GLY A 239 -4.60 -18.05 18.55
C GLY A 239 -4.62 -17.29 17.22
N SER A 240 -3.61 -17.55 16.40
CA SER A 240 -3.42 -16.95 15.09
C SER A 240 -3.48 -17.97 13.96
N PHE A 241 -4.06 -17.57 12.84
CA PHE A 241 -4.36 -18.42 11.70
C PHE A 241 -3.83 -17.77 10.43
N LEU A 242 -3.11 -18.53 9.61
CA LEU A 242 -2.51 -18.06 8.37
C LEU A 242 -3.27 -18.65 7.17
N GLY A 243 -3.77 -17.77 6.31
CA GLY A 243 -4.29 -18.06 4.98
C GLY A 243 -3.23 -17.73 3.93
N ARG A 244 -3.18 -18.57 2.89
CA ARG A 244 -2.25 -18.45 1.77
C ARG A 244 -3.03 -18.42 0.48
N PHE A 245 -2.54 -17.64 -0.46
CA PHE A 245 -3.03 -17.65 -1.83
C PHE A 245 -2.64 -18.97 -2.50
N ASP A 246 -3.46 -19.40 -3.46
CA ASP A 246 -3.08 -20.50 -4.35
C ASP A 246 -1.90 -20.07 -5.22
N LYS A 247 -0.95 -20.99 -5.46
CA LYS A 247 0.36 -20.69 -6.07
C LYS A 247 0.29 -19.98 -7.42
N GLU A 248 -0.77 -20.21 -8.20
CA GLU A 248 -0.91 -19.66 -9.55
C GLU A 248 -1.22 -18.15 -9.52
N ASN A 249 -1.84 -17.66 -8.42
CA ASN A 249 -2.30 -16.27 -8.27
C ASN A 249 -1.69 -15.59 -7.03
N ASP A 250 -0.57 -16.12 -6.51
CA ASP A 250 0.11 -15.55 -5.36
C ASP A 250 1.06 -14.41 -5.78
N GLY A 251 1.13 -13.39 -4.92
CA GLY A 251 1.90 -12.18 -5.19
C GLY A 251 1.13 -11.10 -5.97
N GLY A 252 1.82 -9.99 -6.19
CA GLY A 252 1.26 -8.82 -6.85
C GLY A 252 1.81 -7.50 -6.35
N TYR A 253 1.31 -6.43 -6.95
CA TYR A 253 1.51 -5.04 -6.57
C TYR A 253 0.30 -4.54 -5.79
N ARG A 254 0.54 -3.58 -4.89
CA ARG A 254 -0.49 -2.81 -4.16
C ARG A 254 -1.64 -3.66 -3.59
N PRO A 255 -1.34 -4.78 -2.89
CA PRO A 255 -2.41 -5.59 -2.36
C PRO A 255 -3.16 -4.83 -1.27
N SER A 256 -4.47 -5.01 -1.21
CA SER A 256 -5.33 -4.42 -0.18
C SER A 256 -6.50 -5.35 0.09
N PHE A 257 -7.15 -5.22 1.24
CA PHE A 257 -8.31 -6.02 1.57
C PHE A 257 -9.46 -5.19 2.14
N GLN A 258 -10.64 -5.75 1.96
CA GLN A 258 -11.89 -5.29 2.54
C GLN A 258 -12.67 -6.49 3.12
N ILE A 259 -13.62 -6.19 4.00
CA ILE A 259 -14.53 -7.18 4.56
C ILE A 259 -15.88 -7.01 3.90
N ASN A 260 -16.29 -8.03 3.15
CA ASN A 260 -17.59 -8.07 2.50
C ASN A 260 -18.48 -9.10 3.19
N GLU A 261 -19.78 -8.86 3.20
CA GLU A 261 -20.76 -9.80 3.74
C GLU A 261 -21.64 -10.32 2.61
N VAL A 262 -21.71 -11.64 2.47
CA VAL A 262 -22.53 -12.33 1.46
C VAL A 262 -23.30 -13.42 2.18
N ASP A 263 -24.62 -13.41 2.05
CA ASP A 263 -25.53 -14.38 2.69
C ASP A 263 -25.33 -14.49 4.22
N GLY A 264 -25.04 -13.36 4.88
CA GLY A 264 -24.80 -13.28 6.33
C GLY A 264 -23.42 -13.76 6.78
N GLN A 265 -22.55 -14.14 5.84
CA GLN A 265 -21.21 -14.63 6.11
C GLN A 265 -20.16 -13.60 5.69
N LYS A 266 -19.29 -13.21 6.63
CA LYS A 266 -18.21 -12.25 6.36
C LYS A 266 -17.04 -12.95 5.66
N ARG A 267 -16.56 -12.31 4.60
CA ARG A 267 -15.46 -12.76 3.75
C ARG A 267 -14.39 -11.68 3.67
N ILE A 268 -13.14 -12.12 3.63
CA ILE A 268 -11.99 -11.24 3.44
C ILE A 268 -11.71 -11.22 1.94
N VAL A 269 -11.97 -10.09 1.29
CA VAL A 269 -11.73 -9.91 -0.14
C VAL A 269 -10.42 -9.15 -0.29
N VAL A 270 -9.43 -9.80 -0.88
CA VAL A 270 -8.12 -9.20 -1.16
C VAL A 270 -8.05 -8.88 -2.64
N GLU A 271 -7.73 -7.64 -2.94
CA GLU A 271 -7.44 -7.17 -4.29
C GLU A 271 -5.94 -6.99 -4.45
N THR A 272 -5.39 -7.48 -5.56
CA THR A 272 -3.98 -7.33 -5.90
C THR A 272 -3.85 -6.93 -7.37
N ASP A 273 -2.90 -6.06 -7.69
CA ASP A 273 -2.60 -5.73 -9.08
C ASP A 273 -1.52 -6.71 -9.58
N ASN A 274 -1.68 -7.27 -10.77
CA ASN A 274 -0.60 -7.94 -11.49
C ASN A 274 -0.17 -7.08 -12.69
N GLU A 275 0.80 -7.53 -13.49
CA GLU A 275 1.28 -6.75 -14.65
C GLU A 275 0.20 -6.41 -15.69
N TYR A 276 -0.90 -7.19 -15.76
CA TYR A 276 -1.88 -7.14 -16.85
C TYR A 276 -3.34 -6.98 -16.39
N ALA A 277 -3.65 -7.27 -15.14
CA ALA A 277 -4.98 -7.38 -14.60
C ALA A 277 -5.00 -7.09 -13.09
N LYS A 278 -6.18 -6.75 -12.58
CA LYS A 278 -6.45 -6.73 -11.15
C LYS A 278 -7.05 -8.06 -10.76
N LEU A 279 -6.50 -8.72 -9.74
CA LEU A 279 -7.01 -9.97 -9.19
C LEU A 279 -7.81 -9.68 -7.93
N GLU A 280 -8.93 -10.37 -7.80
CA GLU A 280 -9.74 -10.41 -6.59
C GLU A 280 -9.76 -11.84 -6.06
N THR A 281 -9.24 -12.02 -4.85
CA THR A 281 -9.17 -13.30 -4.15
C THR A 281 -9.96 -13.22 -2.86
N VAL A 282 -10.85 -14.19 -2.65
CA VAL A 282 -11.76 -14.21 -1.52
C VAL A 282 -11.36 -15.32 -0.55
N PHE A 283 -11.26 -14.95 0.73
CA PHE A 283 -10.98 -15.86 1.82
C PHE A 283 -12.15 -15.93 2.80
N GLU A 284 -12.32 -17.11 3.36
CA GLU A 284 -13.28 -17.38 4.42
C GLU A 284 -12.60 -18.07 5.60
N PHE A 285 -13.06 -17.76 6.81
CA PHE A 285 -12.64 -18.48 8.01
C PHE A 285 -13.65 -19.57 8.37
N VAL A 286 -13.25 -20.84 8.20
CA VAL A 286 -14.07 -22.01 8.50
C VAL A 286 -13.23 -23.03 9.26
N ASP A 287 -13.78 -23.65 10.29
CA ASP A 287 -13.13 -24.74 11.05
C ASP A 287 -11.70 -24.45 11.49
N LYS A 288 -11.46 -23.24 12.02
CA LYS A 288 -10.13 -22.79 12.49
C LYS A 288 -9.08 -22.67 11.37
N LYS A 289 -9.51 -22.50 10.12
CA LYS A 289 -8.64 -22.31 8.97
C LYS A 289 -9.13 -21.14 8.13
N ILE A 290 -8.18 -20.47 7.48
CA ILE A 290 -8.47 -19.47 6.45
C ILE A 290 -8.33 -20.19 5.11
N THR A 291 -9.42 -20.25 4.35
CA THR A 291 -9.48 -20.97 3.08
C THR A 291 -9.77 -19.98 1.96
N GLN A 292 -8.99 -20.07 0.88
CA GLN A 292 -9.31 -19.37 -0.36
C GLN A 292 -10.52 -20.05 -1.02
N ILE A 293 -11.58 -19.30 -1.30
CA ILE A 293 -12.82 -19.84 -1.90
C ILE A 293 -12.98 -19.44 -3.37
N SER A 294 -12.35 -18.33 -3.78
CA SER A 294 -12.29 -17.92 -5.19
C SER A 294 -11.09 -17.02 -5.44
N SER A 295 -10.62 -17.02 -6.69
CA SER A 295 -9.64 -16.06 -7.20
C SER A 295 -9.96 -15.82 -8.67
N GLN A 296 -10.18 -14.56 -9.04
CA GLN A 296 -10.62 -14.19 -10.39
C GLN A 296 -10.05 -12.83 -10.82
N GLU A 297 -9.85 -12.66 -12.11
CA GLU A 297 -9.57 -11.35 -12.69
C GLU A 297 -10.80 -10.44 -12.58
N LYS A 298 -10.59 -9.25 -12.05
CA LYS A 298 -11.60 -8.20 -11.96
C LYS A 298 -11.67 -7.50 -13.32
N LYS A 299 -12.82 -7.61 -13.98
CA LYS A 299 -13.11 -7.00 -15.29
C LYS A 299 -13.38 -5.50 -15.19
#